data_AF-A0A533B788-F1
#
_entry.id   AF-A0A533B788-F1
#
_cell.length_a   1.000
_cell.length_b   1.000
_cell.length_c   1.000
_cell.angle_alpha   90.00
_cell.angle_beta   90.00
_cell.angle_gamma   90.00
#
_symmetry.space_group_name_H-M   'P 1'
#
loop_
_entity.id
_entity.type
_entity.pdbx_description
1 polymer ?
#
loop_
_entity_poly.entity_id
_entity_poly.type
_entity_poly.pdbx_seq_one_letter_code
_entity_poly.pdbx_strand_id
1 'polypeptide(L)' 'MNATPDASLTELPDRHCTWCQVPMKKRLVGGKQFVHYTCPKCVFQHTTRLGPKPAVPKH' A
#
# COMPACT_ATOMS: atom_id res chain seq x y z
N MET A 1 4.89 -23.34 -8.26
CA MET A 1 4.05 -22.12 -8.26
C MET A 1 4.95 -20.96 -7.90
N ASN A 2 5.59 -20.35 -8.90
CA ASN A 2 6.57 -19.28 -8.69
C ASN A 2 5.81 -17.96 -8.61
N ALA A 3 5.65 -17.40 -7.41
CA ALA A 3 5.10 -16.07 -7.24
C ALA A 3 6.14 -15.07 -7.75
N THR A 4 6.02 -14.67 -9.01
CA THR A 4 6.76 -13.53 -9.54
C THR A 4 6.43 -12.35 -8.63
N PRO A 5 7.40 -11.67 -8.01
CA PRO A 5 7.11 -10.43 -7.31
C PRO A 5 6.50 -9.50 -8.35
N ASP A 6 5.22 -9.16 -8.15
CA ASP A 6 4.45 -8.29 -9.03
C ASP A 6 5.28 -7.01 -9.17
N ALA A 7 5.91 -6.80 -10.34
CA ALA A 7 6.91 -5.74 -10.53
C ALA A 7 6.35 -4.36 -10.16
N SER A 8 5.03 -4.20 -10.28
CA SER A 8 4.27 -3.03 -9.85
C SER A 8 4.31 -2.76 -8.35
N LEU A 9 4.65 -3.73 -7.49
CA LEU A 9 4.90 -3.51 -6.06
C LEU A 9 6.27 -2.87 -5.80
N THR A 10 7.26 -3.15 -6.63
CA THR A 10 8.63 -2.63 -6.47
C THR A 10 8.70 -1.12 -6.65
N GLU A 11 7.83 -0.57 -7.49
CA GLU A 11 7.72 0.88 -7.74
C GLU A 11 6.97 1.62 -6.63
N LEU A 12 6.30 0.90 -5.72
CA LEU A 12 5.54 1.50 -4.63
C LEU A 12 6.43 1.79 -3.42
N PRO A 13 6.25 2.93 -2.75
CA PRO A 13 7.05 3.29 -1.61
C PRO A 13 6.87 2.30 -0.46
N ASP A 14 7.97 1.87 0.15
CA ASP A 14 7.92 1.11 1.38
C ASP A 14 7.52 2.00 2.55
N ARG A 15 6.67 1.47 3.43
CA ARG A 15 6.19 2.18 4.62
C ARG A 15 6.48 1.38 5.88
N HIS A 16 6.85 2.11 6.93
CA HIS A 16 7.01 1.57 8.26
C HIS A 16 5.72 1.77 9.05
N CYS A 17 5.41 0.81 9.93
CA CYS A 17 4.29 0.95 10.84
C CYS A 17 4.56 2.11 11.81
N THR A 18 3.59 3.01 11.98
CA THR A 18 3.71 4.16 12.91
C THR A 18 4.03 3.74 14.34
N TRP A 19 3.50 2.58 14.76
CA TRP A 19 3.64 2.08 16.13
C TRP A 19 4.90 1.25 16.31
N CYS A 20 5.06 0.23 15.47
CA CYS A 20 6.14 -0.75 15.64
C CYS A 20 7.43 -0.36 14.92
N GLN A 21 7.40 0.66 14.05
CA GLN A 21 8.52 1.11 13.21
C GLN A 21 9.17 0.00 12.37
N VAL A 22 8.42 -1.07 12.08
CA VAL A 22 8.87 -2.18 11.22
C VAL A 22 8.30 -2.04 9.80
N PRO A 23 8.99 -2.59 8.78
CA PRO A 23 8.49 -2.59 7.42
C PRO A 23 7.14 -3.31 7.32
N MET A 24 6.17 -2.64 6.68
CA MET A 24 4.84 -3.18 6.45
C MET A 24 4.80 -3.99 5.15
N LYS A 25 3.96 -5.03 5.12
CA LYS A 25 3.66 -5.76 3.88
C LYS A 25 2.74 -4.93 3.02
N LYS A 26 3.09 -4.71 1.74
CA LYS A 26 2.27 -4.00 0.76
C LYS A 26 1.59 -4.95 -0.20
N ARG A 27 0.32 -4.69 -0.54
CA ARG A 27 -0.47 -5.45 -1.51
C ARG A 27 -1.34 -4.52 -2.34
N LEU A 28 -1.33 -4.71 -3.65
CA LEU A 28 -2.26 -4.05 -4.56
C LEU A 28 -3.64 -4.71 -4.48
N VAL A 29 -4.69 -3.90 -4.32
CA VAL A 29 -6.09 -4.34 -4.28
C VAL A 29 -6.96 -3.40 -5.12
N GLY A 30 -8.21 -3.82 -5.38
CA GLY A 30 -9.15 -3.04 -6.18
C GLY A 30 -8.65 -2.78 -7.59
N GLY A 31 -8.13 -3.81 -8.27
CA GLY A 31 -7.62 -3.69 -9.65
C GLY A 31 -6.40 -2.78 -9.78
N LYS A 32 -5.49 -2.79 -8.80
CA LYS A 32 -4.28 -1.95 -8.73
C LYS A 32 -4.53 -0.45 -8.46
N GLN A 33 -5.73 -0.09 -7.99
CA GLN A 33 -6.06 1.29 -7.62
C GLN A 33 -5.69 1.64 -6.17
N PHE A 34 -5.53 0.64 -5.31
CA PHE A 34 -5.26 0.82 -3.89
C PHE A 34 -4.09 -0.05 -3.46
N VAL A 35 -3.28 0.44 -2.52
CA VAL A 35 -2.25 -0.32 -1.81
C VAL A 35 -2.69 -0.47 -0.37
N HIS A 36 -2.75 -1.71 0.11
CA HIS A 36 -2.89 -2.00 1.52
C HIS A 36 -1.51 -2.29 2.11
N TYR A 37 -1.10 -1.48 3.07
CA TYR A 37 0.05 -1.72 3.93
C TYR A 37 -0.45 -2.39 5.22
N THR A 38 0.12 -3.53 5.59
CA THR A 38 -0.22 -4.24 6.83
C THR A 38 1.02 -4.48 7.68
N CYS A 39 0.98 -4.08 8.95
CA CYS A 39 2.06 -4.33 9.89
C CYS A 39 2.10 -5.82 10.27
N PRO A 40 3.25 -6.51 10.15
CA PRO A 40 3.36 -7.91 10.54
C PRO A 40 3.37 -8.14 12.06
N LYS A 41 3.60 -7.09 12.86
CA LYS A 41 3.62 -7.18 14.34
C LYS A 41 2.28 -6.89 14.98
N CYS A 42 1.68 -5.74 14.66
CA CYS A 42 0.47 -5.26 15.34
C CYS A 42 -0.79 -5.30 14.46
N VAL A 43 -0.73 -5.92 13.27
CA VAL A 43 -1.82 -6.03 12.29
C VAL A 43 -2.44 -4.72 11.82
N PHE A 44 -1.86 -3.57 12.18
CA PHE A 44 -2.30 -2.25 11.73
C PHE A 44 -2.31 -2.18 10.20
N GLN A 45 -3.44 -1.75 9.64
CA GLN A 45 -3.62 -1.57 8.21
C GLN A 45 -3.67 -0.09 7.84
N HIS A 46 -3.02 0.25 6.74
CA HIS A 46 -3.09 1.56 6.11
C HIS A 46 -3.34 1.39 4.62
N THR A 47 -4.37 2.04 4.09
CA THR A 47 -4.71 1.96 2.67
C THR A 47 -4.37 3.28 1.97
N THR A 48 -3.59 3.20 0.91
CA THR A 48 -3.24 4.35 0.07
C THR A 48 -3.84 4.17 -1.32
N ARG A 49 -4.48 5.21 -1.86
CA ARG A 49 -4.97 5.23 -3.24
C ARG A 49 -3.81 5.56 -4.20
N LEU A 50 -3.66 4.80 -5.28
CA LEU A 50 -2.69 5.05 -6.37
C LEU A 50 -3.30 5.82 -7.54
N GLY A 51 -4.62 5.97 -7.58
CA GLY A 51 -5.30 6.72 -8.63
C GLY A 51 -5.02 8.23 -8.54
N PRO A 52 -5.14 8.95 -9.67
CA PRO A 52 -5.07 10.40 -9.68
C PRO A 52 -6.07 10.96 -8.66
N LYS A 53 -5.61 11.92 -7.84
CA LYS A 53 -6.45 12.63 -6.88
C LYS A 53 -7.68 13.14 -7.64
N PRO A 54 -8.92 12.73 -7.30
CA PRO A 54 -10.09 13.38 -7.88
C PRO A 54 -9.94 14.86 -7.57
N ALA A 55 -10.02 15.69 -8.62
CA ALA A 55 -9.91 17.13 -8.50
C ALA A 55 -10.81 17.55 -7.33
N VAL A 56 -10.20 18.12 -6.29
CA VAL A 56 -10.95 18.67 -5.17
C VAL A 56 -11.93 19.69 -5.78
N PRO A 57 -13.25 19.59 -5.53
CA PRO A 57 -14.14 20.66 -5.94
C PRO A 57 -13.67 21.91 -5.20
N LYS A 58 -13.28 22.94 -5.95
CA LYS A 58 -13.13 24.27 -5.37
C LYS A 58 -14.55 24.76 -5.09
N HIS A 59 -14.93 24.80 -3.82
CA HIS A 59 -16.14 25.48 -3.34
C HIS A 59 -15.92 26.99 -3.34
#